data_AF-A0A376LN70-F1
#
_entry.id   AF-A0A376LN70-F1
#
_cell.length_a   1.000
_cell.length_b   1.000
_cell.length_c   1.000
_cell.angle_alpha   90.00
_cell.angle_beta   90.00
_cell.angle_gamma   90.00
#
_symmetry.space_group_name_H-M   'P 1'
#
loop_
_entity.id
_entity.type
_entity.pdbx_description
1 polymer ?
#
loop_
_entity_poly.entity_id
_entity_poly.type
_entity_poly.pdbx_seq_one_letter_code
_entity_poly.pdbx_strand_id
1 'polypeptide(L)'
;MEDFHNPDGTMRSADDITAMWKAWNIRPDQQVSFYCGTGWRASETFMYARAMGWNNVSVYDGGWYEWSSDPKNPVATGERGPDSSK
;
A
#
# COMPACT_ATOMS: atom_id res chain seq x y z
N MET A 1 -10.47 -3.96 4.68
CA MET A 1 -9.26 -4.77 4.41
C MET A 1 -9.58 -6.05 3.64
N GLU A 2 -10.79 -6.14 3.10
CA GLU A 2 -11.39 -7.29 2.40
C GLU A 2 -10.56 -7.70 1.18
N ASP A 3 -9.95 -6.73 0.48
CA ASP A 3 -9.04 -7.00 -0.64
C ASP A 3 -7.82 -7.86 -0.26
N PHE A 4 -7.48 -7.92 1.03
CA PHE A 4 -6.37 -8.68 1.60
C PHE A 4 -6.82 -9.86 2.47
N HIS A 5 -8.12 -10.08 2.65
CA HIS A 5 -8.66 -11.13 3.51
C HIS A 5 -9.41 -12.20 2.73
N ASN A 6 -9.18 -13.46 3.07
CA ASN A 6 -10.07 -14.56 2.71
C ASN A 6 -11.40 -14.43 3.48
N PRO A 7 -12.44 -15.20 3.12
CA PRO A 7 -13.71 -15.18 3.86
C PRO A 7 -13.59 -15.51 5.36
N ASP A 8 -12.52 -16.20 5.78
CA ASP A 8 -12.23 -16.53 7.18
C ASP A 8 -11.35 -15.48 7.90
N GLY A 9 -11.01 -14.38 7.24
CA GLY A 9 -10.19 -13.30 7.79
C GLY A 9 -8.68 -13.54 7.71
N THR A 10 -8.22 -14.68 7.16
CA THR A 10 -6.78 -14.92 6.93
C THR A 10 -6.27 -14.13 5.73
N MET A 11 -4.94 -13.96 5.63
CA MET A 11 -4.30 -13.29 4.49
C MET A 11 -4.66 -13.99 3.17
N ARG A 12 -5.08 -13.22 2.17
CA ARG A 12 -5.24 -13.72 0.79
C ARG A 12 -3.93 -14.29 0.23
N SER A 13 -4.05 -15.07 -0.85
CA SER A 13 -2.89 -15.65 -1.51
C SER A 13 -1.88 -14.55 -1.91
N ALA A 14 -0.59 -14.87 -1.75
CA ALA A 14 0.48 -13.96 -2.15
C ALA A 14 0.43 -13.64 -3.65
N ASP A 15 -0.01 -14.59 -4.48
CA ASP A 15 -0.16 -14.42 -5.93
C ASP A 15 -1.22 -13.36 -6.27
N ASP A 16 -2.38 -13.40 -5.60
CA ASP A 16 -3.45 -12.43 -5.82
C ASP A 16 -3.01 -11.02 -5.39
N ILE A 17 -2.39 -10.91 -4.21
CA ILE A 17 -1.87 -9.64 -3.69
C ILE A 17 -0.81 -9.08 -4.64
N THR A 18 0.12 -9.93 -5.11
CA THR A 18 1.17 -9.53 -6.05
C THR A 18 0.60 -9.08 -7.38
N ALA A 19 -0.39 -9.79 -7.93
CA ALA A 19 -1.05 -9.41 -9.19
C ALA A 19 -1.78 -8.06 -9.06
N MET A 20 -2.50 -7.85 -7.96
CA MET A 20 -3.20 -6.59 -7.67
C MET A 20 -2.22 -5.42 -7.56
N TRP A 21 -1.12 -5.57 -6.81
CA TRP A 21 -0.08 -4.56 -6.69
C TRP A 21 0.64 -4.28 -8.01
N LYS A 22 0.94 -5.33 -8.79
CA LYS A 22 1.60 -5.20 -10.09
C LYS A 22 0.76 -4.40 -11.08
N ALA A 23 -0.57 -4.54 -11.06
CA ALA A 23 -1.47 -3.73 -11.88
C ALA A 23 -1.34 -2.22 -11.61
N TRP A 24 -0.89 -1.85 -10.41
CA TRP A 24 -0.60 -0.47 -9.99
C TRP A 24 0.90 -0.13 -9.99
N ASN A 25 1.73 -0.88 -10.72
CA ASN A 25 3.17 -0.66 -10.85
C ASN A 25 3.96 -0.82 -9.53
N ILE A 26 3.37 -1.49 -8.52
CA ILE A 26 4.01 -1.81 -7.23
C ILE A 26 4.66 -3.19 -7.34
N ARG A 27 5.97 -3.28 -7.11
CA ARG A 27 6.77 -4.48 -7.35
C ARG A 27 7.76 -4.79 -6.22
N PRO A 28 8.15 -6.06 -6.03
CA PRO A 28 9.07 -6.48 -4.96
C PRO A 28 10.52 -5.98 -5.10
N ASP A 29 10.92 -5.53 -6.30
CA ASP A 29 12.25 -5.00 -6.58
C ASP A 29 12.39 -3.50 -6.25
N GLN A 30 11.31 -2.84 -5.88
CA GLN A 30 11.28 -1.42 -5.50
C GLN A 30 11.51 -1.23 -4.00
N GLN A 31 11.85 0.00 -3.60
CA GLN A 31 11.59 0.46 -2.25
C GLN A 31 10.10 0.81 -2.14
N VAL A 32 9.35 0.11 -1.28
CA VAL A 32 7.90 0.26 -1.17
C VAL A 32 7.52 0.70 0.24
N SER A 33 6.97 1.90 0.35
CA SER A 33 6.45 2.41 1.63
C SER A 33 4.93 2.41 1.61
N PHE A 34 4.30 1.68 2.52
CA PHE A 34 2.85 1.68 2.70
C PHE A 34 2.43 2.83 3.59
N TYR A 35 1.28 3.44 3.30
CA TYR A 35 0.66 4.43 4.18
C TYR A 35 -0.87 4.32 4.10
N CYS A 36 -1.56 4.88 5.10
CA CYS A 36 -3.01 5.07 5.04
C CYS A 36 -3.39 6.39 5.72
N GLY A 37 -4.41 6.40 6.58
CA GLY A 37 -4.71 7.59 7.39
C GLY A 37 -3.61 7.86 8.40
N THR A 38 -3.39 6.88 9.28
CA THR A 38 -2.51 6.94 10.47
C THR A 38 -1.79 5.61 10.72
N GLY A 39 -1.40 4.90 9.66
CA GLY A 39 -0.54 3.71 9.75
C GLY A 39 -1.23 2.34 9.92
N TRP A 40 -2.43 2.23 10.51
CA TRP A 40 -3.02 0.92 10.88
C TRP A 40 -3.10 -0.10 9.75
N ARG A 41 -3.77 0.25 8.65
CA ARG A 41 -3.91 -0.63 7.46
C ARG A 41 -2.58 -0.83 6.74
N ALA A 42 -1.68 0.14 6.83
CA ALA A 42 -0.37 0.09 6.19
C ALA A 42 0.56 -0.91 6.90
N SER A 43 0.51 -0.97 8.23
CA SER A 43 1.23 -1.95 9.03
C SER A 43 0.79 -3.38 8.71
N GLU A 44 -0.50 -3.60 8.47
CA GLU A 44 -1.01 -4.91 8.08
C GLU A 44 -0.45 -5.35 6.72
N THR A 45 -0.54 -4.50 5.69
CA THR A 45 0.04 -4.80 4.36
C THR A 45 1.56 -4.91 4.39
N PHE A 46 2.24 -4.16 5.26
CA PHE A 46 3.67 -4.29 5.51
C PHE A 46 4.02 -5.69 6.05
N MET A 47 3.24 -6.20 7.01
CA MET A 47 3.47 -7.54 7.55
C MET A 47 3.23 -8.62 6.49
N TYR A 48 2.25 -8.46 5.61
CA TYR A 48 2.03 -9.35 4.47
C TYR A 48 3.19 -9.31 3.47
N ALA A 49 3.62 -8.12 3.03
CA ALA A 49 4.75 -7.98 2.11
C ALA A 49 6.04 -8.56 2.71
N ARG A 50 6.29 -8.34 4.00
CA ARG A 50 7.41 -8.94 4.73
C ARG A 50 7.33 -10.48 4.75
N ALA A 51 6.15 -11.05 5.01
CA ALA A 51 5.94 -12.50 4.97
C ALA A 51 6.10 -13.08 3.55
N MET A 52 5.78 -12.29 2.52
CA MET A 52 5.99 -12.62 1.10
C MET A 52 7.45 -12.48 0.64
N GLY A 53 8.36 -12.04 1.52
CA GLY A 53 9.79 -11.91 1.20
C GLY A 53 10.18 -10.62 0.48
N TRP A 54 9.35 -9.57 0.53
CA TRP A 54 9.71 -8.26 -0.03
C TRP A 54 10.75 -7.60 0.88
N ASN A 55 11.95 -7.39 0.35
CA ASN A 55 13.13 -7.05 1.16
C ASN A 55 13.27 -5.57 1.50
N ASN A 56 12.58 -4.68 0.77
CA ASN A 56 12.71 -3.24 0.92
C ASN A 56 11.35 -2.56 1.11
N VAL A 57 10.66 -2.95 2.18
CA VAL A 57 9.34 -2.43 2.55
C VAL A 57 9.41 -1.59 3.83
N SER A 58 8.60 -0.55 3.92
CA SER A 58 8.46 0.32 5.09
C SER A 58 7.02 0.78 5.29
N VAL A 59 6.77 1.45 6.42
CA VAL A 59 5.53 2.21 6.66
C VAL A 59 5.88 3.69 6.76
N TYR A 60 5.18 4.53 6.01
CA TYR A 60 5.16 5.97 6.23
C TYR A 60 4.05 6.28 7.23
N ASP A 61 4.45 6.51 8.47
CA ASP A 61 3.57 6.50 9.66
C ASP A 61 2.50 7.60 9.64
N GLY A 62 2.91 8.85 9.46
CA GLY A 62 1.99 9.99 9.50
C GLY A 62 0.93 9.96 8.40
N GLY A 63 1.22 9.29 7.28
CA GLY A 63 0.26 8.99 6.23
C GLY A 63 -0.48 10.22 5.71
N TRP A 64 -1.76 10.04 5.39
CA TRP A 64 -2.60 11.14 4.93
C TRP A 64 -2.85 12.18 6.02
N TYR A 65 -2.92 11.76 7.29
CA TYR A 65 -3.17 12.69 8.39
C TYR A 65 -2.06 13.73 8.51
N GLU A 66 -0.80 13.30 8.46
CA GLU A 66 0.35 14.21 8.43
C GLU A 66 0.42 14.97 7.11
N TRP A 67 0.32 14.28 5.97
CA TRP A 67 0.51 14.91 4.65
C TRP A 67 -0.47 16.05 4.40
N SER A 68 -1.76 15.86 4.71
CA SER A 68 -2.80 16.86 4.50
C SER A 68 -2.81 17.99 5.54
N SER A 69 -2.02 17.87 6.62
CA SER A 69 -1.91 18.93 7.63
C SER A 69 -1.12 20.15 7.13
N ASP A 70 -0.22 19.97 6.16
CA ASP A 70 0.41 21.07 5.44
C ASP A 70 -0.30 21.32 4.10
N PRO A 71 -1.03 22.44 3.94
CA PRO A 71 -1.75 22.75 2.70
C PRO A 71 -0.83 23.01 1.49
N LYS A 72 0.49 23.13 1.70
CA LYS A 72 1.47 23.26 0.61
C LYS A 72 1.80 21.92 -0.05
N ASN A 73 1.53 20.81 0.64
CA ASN A 73 1.78 19.50 0.08
C ASN A 73 0.81 19.24 -1.10
N PRO A 74 1.31 18.78 -2.25
CA PRO A 74 0.45 18.53 -3.42
C PRO A 74 -0.52 17.38 -3.15
N VAL A 75 -1.73 17.50 -3.72
CA VAL A 75 -2.82 16.52 -3.56
C VAL A 75 -3.40 16.17 -4.93
N ALA A 76 -3.55 14.87 -5.19
CA ALA A 76 -4.25 14.34 -6.36
C ALA A 76 -5.70 13.97 -6.03
N THR A 77 -6.64 14.18 -6.97
CA THR A 77 -8.08 13.87 -6.82
C THR A 77 -8.67 13.33 -8.15
N GLY A 78 -9.90 12.84 -8.11
CA GLY A 78 -10.63 12.33 -9.29
C GLY A 78 -10.23 10.91 -9.72
N GLU A 79 -10.95 10.40 -10.72
CA GLU A 79 -10.68 9.10 -11.37
C GLU A 79 -9.32 9.13 -12.08
N ARG A 80 -8.53 8.06 -11.87
CA ARG A 80 -7.17 7.95 -12.39
C ARG A 80 -6.73 6.49 -12.45
N GLY A 81 -5.79 6.21 -13.36
CA GLY A 81 -5.15 4.90 -13.51
C GLY A 81 -3.66 4.91 -13.15
N PRO A 82 -2.96 3.78 -13.28
CA PRO A 82 -1.55 3.64 -12.89
C PRO A 82 -0.62 4.65 -13.60
N ASP A 83 -0.95 5.01 -14.84
CA ASP A 83 -0.13 5.94 -15.63
C ASP A 83 -0.07 7.36 -15.07
N SER A 84 -1.00 7.75 -14.19
CA SER A 84 -0.97 9.07 -13.55
C SER A 84 0.03 9.16 -12.38
N SER A 85 0.71 8.07 -12.04
CA SER A 85 1.60 7.95 -10.87
C SER A 85 2.97 7.36 -11.25
N LYS A 86 3.44 7.66 -12.46
CA LYS A 86 4.76 7.25 -12.95
C LYS A 86 5.91 8.00 -12.29
#